data_AF-A0A8R1I275-F1
#
_entry.id   AF-A0A8R1I275-F1
#
_cell.length_a   1.000
_cell.length_b   1.000
_cell.length_c   1.000
_cell.angle_alpha   90.00
_cell.angle_beta   90.00
_cell.angle_gamma   90.00
#
_symmetry.space_group_name_H-M   'P 1'
#
loop_
_entity.id
_entity.type
_entity.pdbx_description
1 polymer ?
#
loop_
_entity_poly.entity_id
_entity_poly.type
_entity_poly.pdbx_seq_one_letter_code
_entity_poly.pdbx_strand_id
1 'polypeptide(L)'
;MSESKVSAEDQLMLNKFARSYQIQTQLKTDLAEAKTLVENIGDASDEILLLDDEDAASIPCRIGNCFVHFNQVILGVKWASNG
;
A
#
# COMPACT_ATOMS: atom_id res chain seq x y z
N MET A 1 -31.55 -32.21 25.55
CA MET A 1 -30.66 -31.52 24.60
C MET A 1 -29.24 -31.73 25.09
N SER A 2 -28.43 -32.50 24.39
CA SER A 2 -27.05 -32.79 24.82
C SER A 2 -26.16 -31.61 24.47
N GLU A 3 -25.72 -30.88 25.51
CA GLU A 3 -24.63 -29.91 25.43
C GLU A 3 -23.41 -30.61 24.81
N SER A 4 -23.02 -30.17 23.60
CA SER A 4 -21.81 -30.65 22.95
C SER A 4 -20.62 -30.25 23.80
N LYS A 5 -20.04 -31.20 24.54
CA LYS A 5 -18.81 -30.99 25.31
C LYS A 5 -17.64 -30.84 24.33
N VAL A 6 -17.37 -29.61 23.93
CA VAL A 6 -16.15 -29.24 23.22
C VAL A 6 -14.96 -29.63 24.11
N SER A 7 -14.04 -30.44 23.58
CA SER A 7 -12.84 -30.84 24.32
C SER A 7 -11.96 -29.62 24.60
N ALA A 8 -11.14 -29.67 25.65
CA ALA A 8 -10.12 -28.64 25.89
C ALA A 8 -9.17 -28.50 24.69
N GLU A 9 -8.90 -29.60 23.99
CA GLU A 9 -8.11 -29.62 22.76
C GLU A 9 -8.81 -28.89 21.61
N ASP A 10 -10.12 -29.12 21.43
CA ASP A 10 -10.92 -28.42 20.41
C ASP A 10 -10.95 -26.91 20.68
N GLN A 11 -11.10 -26.50 21.94
CA GLN A 11 -11.08 -25.09 22.31
C GLN A 11 -9.72 -24.42 22.02
N LEU A 12 -8.62 -25.14 22.23
CA LEU A 12 -7.28 -24.66 21.88
C LEU A 12 -7.12 -24.52 20.36
N MET A 13 -7.63 -25.47 19.58
CA MET A 13 -7.61 -25.40 18.13
C MET A 13 -8.46 -24.24 17.59
N LEU A 14 -9.65 -24.02 18.14
CA LEU A 14 -10.50 -22.88 17.80
C LEU A 14 -9.81 -21.55 18.08
N ASN A 15 -9.15 -21.42 19.25
CA ASN A 15 -8.40 -20.22 19.60
C ASN A 15 -7.21 -20.00 18.66
N LYS A 16 -6.52 -21.06 18.25
CA LYS A 16 -5.43 -20.98 17.27
C LYS A 16 -5.96 -20.54 15.91
N PHE A 17 -7.06 -21.12 15.47
CA PHE A 17 -7.72 -20.76 14.22
C PHE A 17 -8.16 -19.30 14.21
N ALA A 18 -8.82 -18.83 15.27
CA ALA A 18 -9.26 -17.43 15.40
C ALA A 18 -8.08 -16.45 15.26
N ARG A 19 -6.96 -16.71 15.94
CA ARG A 19 -5.75 -15.88 15.81
C ARG A 19 -5.16 -15.93 14.41
N SER A 20 -5.02 -17.12 13.83
CA SER A 20 -4.49 -17.28 12.46
C SER A 20 -5.37 -16.58 11.42
N TYR A 21 -6.69 -16.66 11.57
CA TYR A 21 -7.64 -16.00 10.69
C TYR A 21 -7.57 -14.47 10.79
N GLN A 22 -7.44 -13.93 12.01
CA GLN A 22 -7.22 -12.50 12.23
C GLN A 22 -5.94 -12.01 11.56
N ILE A 23 -4.82 -12.72 11.76
CA ILE A 23 -3.54 -12.38 11.14
C ILE A 23 -3.64 -12.46 9.61
N GLN A 24 -4.24 -13.53 9.07
CA GLN A 24 -4.43 -13.68 7.63
C GLN A 24 -5.27 -12.54 7.05
N THR A 25 -6.35 -12.16 7.74
CA THR A 25 -7.21 -11.07 7.31
C THR A 25 -6.45 -9.75 7.30
N GLN A 26 -5.69 -9.46 8.36
CA GLN A 26 -4.87 -8.26 8.43
C GLN A 26 -3.83 -8.21 7.29
N LEU A 27 -3.09 -9.30 7.08
CA LEU A 27 -2.08 -9.37 6.01
C LEU A 27 -2.69 -9.18 4.62
N LYS A 28 -3.92 -9.67 4.39
CA LYS A 28 -4.63 -9.44 3.13
C LYS A 28 -5.01 -7.97 2.95
N THR A 29 -5.46 -7.32 4.02
CA THR A 29 -5.75 -5.87 4.01
C THR A 29 -4.49 -5.07 3.73
N ASP A 30 -3.40 -5.30 4.48
CA ASP A 30 -2.13 -4.60 4.30
C ASP A 30 -1.60 -4.76 2.88
N LEU A 31 -1.72 -5.96 2.30
CA LEU A 31 -1.32 -6.24 0.93
C LEU A 31 -2.19 -5.49 -0.09
N ALA A 32 -3.50 -5.39 0.14
CA ALA A 32 -4.39 -4.63 -0.74
C ALA A 32 -4.06 -3.13 -0.70
N GLU A 33 -3.87 -2.58 0.50
CA GLU A 33 -3.48 -1.17 0.70
C GLU A 33 -2.13 -0.86 0.05
N ALA A 34 -1.13 -1.73 0.22
CA ALA A 34 0.18 -1.56 -0.40
C ALA A 34 0.10 -1.60 -1.93
N LYS A 35 -0.74 -2.46 -2.51
CA LYS A 35 -0.96 -2.49 -3.98
C LYS A 35 -1.60 -1.20 -4.48
N THR A 36 -2.65 -0.73 -3.82
CA THR A 36 -3.29 0.53 -4.16
C THR A 36 -2.32 1.71 -4.02
N LEU A 37 -1.45 1.71 -3.01
CA LEU A 37 -0.42 2.74 -2.87
C LEU A 37 0.56 2.73 -4.06
N VAL A 38 0.99 1.55 -4.51
CA VAL A 38 1.88 1.42 -5.68
C VAL A 38 1.19 1.91 -6.95
N GLU A 39 -0.06 1.52 -7.19
CA GLU A 39 -0.85 1.98 -8.34
C GLU A 39 -0.97 3.50 -8.33
N ASN A 40 -1.38 4.10 -7.21
CA ASN A 40 -1.53 5.54 -7.08
C ASN A 40 -0.21 6.31 -7.31
N ILE A 41 0.92 5.77 -6.83
CA ILE A 41 2.24 6.39 -7.05
C ILE A 41 2.65 6.27 -8.52
N GLY A 42 2.38 5.12 -9.16
CA GLY A 42 2.62 4.90 -10.58
C GLY A 42 1.83 5.88 -11.44
N ASP A 43 0.52 5.99 -11.21
CA ASP A 43 -0.36 6.90 -11.95
C ASP A 43 0.08 8.37 -11.76
N ALA A 44 0.37 8.79 -10.53
CA ALA A 44 0.88 10.15 -10.27
C ALA A 44 2.24 10.42 -10.93
N SER A 45 3.11 9.40 -11.01
CA SER A 45 4.38 9.48 -11.71
C SER A 45 4.18 9.65 -13.22
N ASP A 46 3.24 8.93 -13.82
CA ASP A 46 2.90 9.04 -15.23
C ASP A 46 2.25 10.39 -15.54
N GLU A 47 1.38 10.92 -14.67
CA GLU A 47 0.83 12.27 -14.81
C GLU A 47 1.92 13.36 -14.79
N ILE A 48 2.92 13.22 -13.92
CA ILE A 48 4.07 14.14 -13.89
C ILE A 48 4.87 14.09 -15.21
N LEU A 49 4.91 12.95 -15.90
CA LEU A 49 5.56 12.85 -17.21
C LEU A 49 4.85 13.61 -18.32
N LEU A 50 3.56 13.86 -18.16
CA LEU A 50 2.71 14.53 -19.16
C LEU A 50 2.67 16.05 -18.98
N LEU A 51 3.30 16.58 -17.92
CA LEU A 51 3.44 18.02 -17.73
C LEU A 51 4.27 18.64 -18.84
N ASP A 52 3.96 19.89 -19.19
CA ASP A 52 4.80 20.67 -20.10
C ASP A 52 6.06 21.19 -19.39
N ASP A 53 6.98 21.76 -20.16
CA ASP A 53 8.27 22.23 -19.63
C ASP A 53 8.12 23.35 -18.58
N GLU A 54 7.03 24.13 -18.62
CA GLU A 54 6.77 25.23 -17.67
C GLU A 54 6.31 24.66 -16.32
N ASP A 55 5.35 23.73 -16.33
CA ASP A 55 4.83 23.07 -15.14
C ASP A 55 5.85 22.07 -14.54
N ALA A 56 6.62 21.38 -15.39
CA ALA A 56 7.66 20.43 -14.98
C ALA A 56 8.87 21.09 -14.30
N ALA A 57 9.04 22.41 -14.47
CA ALA A 57 10.15 23.15 -13.89
C ALA A 57 10.04 23.31 -12.36
N SER A 58 8.81 23.28 -11.81
CA SER A 58 8.58 23.45 -10.37
C SER A 58 7.34 22.71 -9.87
N ILE A 59 7.52 21.48 -9.41
CA ILE A 59 6.48 20.60 -8.88
C ILE A 59 6.51 20.64 -7.35
N PRO A 60 5.47 21.16 -6.68
CA PRO A 60 5.39 21.18 -5.22
C PRO A 60 5.00 19.80 -4.65
N CYS A 61 5.92 19.16 -3.93
CA CYS A 61 5.64 17.91 -3.22
C CYS A 61 5.43 18.19 -1.72
N ARG A 62 4.35 17.64 -1.15
CA ARG A 62 4.07 17.74 0.29
C ARG A 62 4.90 16.72 1.06
N ILE A 63 5.72 17.19 2.00
CA ILE A 63 6.49 16.35 2.93
C ILE A 63 6.07 16.74 4.35
N GLY A 64 5.28 15.88 4.99
CA GLY A 64 4.64 16.18 6.27
C GLY A 64 3.73 17.41 6.18
N ASN A 65 4.18 18.52 6.77
CA ASN A 65 3.42 19.78 6.84
C ASN A 65 4.01 20.91 5.98
N CYS A 66 5.07 20.67 5.22
CA CYS A 66 5.65 21.64 4.31
C CYS A 66 5.60 21.16 2.85
N PHE A 67 5.79 22.10 1.93
CA PHE A 67 5.96 21.83 0.51
C PHE A 67 7.41 22.08 0.11
N VAL A 68 7.96 21.15 -0.67
CA VAL A 68 9.29 21.25 -1.26
C VAL A 68 9.13 21.15 -2.76
N HIS A 69 9.72 22.08 -3.49
CA HIS A 69 9.63 22.13 -4.94
C HIS A 69 10.76 21.31 -5.56
N PHE A 70 10.39 20.45 -6.50
CA PHE A 70 11.31 19.67 -7.33
C PHE A 70 11.08 20.01 -8.80
N ASN A 71 11.94 19.51 -9.69
CA ASN A 71 11.66 19.47 -11.12
C ASN A 71 11.58 18.01 -11.57
N GLN A 72 11.04 17.79 -12.76
CA GLN A 72 10.85 16.44 -13.32
C GLN A 72 12.16 15.65 -13.45
N VAL A 73 13.30 16.32 -13.69
CA VAL A 73 14.64 15.71 -13.80
C VAL A 73 15.12 15.14 -12.46
N ILE A 74 14.92 15.89 -11.36
CA ILE A 74 15.33 15.51 -10.01
C ILE A 74 14.39 14.45 -9.41
N LEU A 75 13.11 14.47 -9.80
CA LEU A 75 12.13 13.46 -9.37
C LEU A 75 12.40 12.06 -9.95
N GLY A 76 13.38 11.92 -10.85
CA GLY A 76 13.89 10.60 -11.27
C GLY A 76 12.81 9.75 -11.92
N VAL A 77 11.93 10.36 -12.72
CA VAL A 77 10.83 9.68 -13.39
C VAL A 77 11.36 8.86 -14.57
N LYS A 78 12.07 7.77 -14.27
CA LYS A 78 12.59 6.81 -15.25
C LYS A 78 12.49 5.40 -14.70
N TRP A 79 11.25 4.95 -14.48
CA TRP A 79 10.97 3.55 -14.12
C TRP A 79 10.75 2.63 -15.32
N ALA A 80 10.87 3.14 -16.55
CA ALA A 80 10.71 2.35 -17.77
C ALA A 80 11.98 2.37 -18.63
N SER A 81 12.93 1.47 -18.35
CA SER A 81 13.87 0.99 -19.37
C SER A 81 14.57 -0.34 -19.03
N ASN A 82 13.98 -1.20 -18.19
CA ASN A 82 14.44 -2.59 -18.06
C ASN A 82 13.24 -3.54 -18.20
N GLY A 83 12.89 -3.78 -19.45
CA GLY A 83 12.08 -4.88 -19.96
C GLY A 83 12.64 -5.27 -21.32
#